data_AF-A0A183KBK8-F1
#
_entry.id   AF-A0A183KBK8-F1
#
_cell.length_a   1.000
_cell.length_b   1.000
_cell.length_c   1.000
_cell.angle_alpha   90.00
_cell.angle_beta   90.00
_cell.angle_gamma   90.00
#
_symmetry.space_group_name_H-M   'P 1'
#
loop_
_entity.id
_entity.type
_entity.pdbx_description
1 polymer ?
#
loop_
_entity_poly.entity_id
_entity_poly.type
_entity_poly.pdbx_seq_one_letter_code
_entity_poly.pdbx_strand_id
1 'polypeptide(L)'
;MQLKKIWNSKQLSTNIKVRIFNTSIKAVVLYGAETWRTTTTIIKKVQVFINSCLRKIPNIHWPDSISNSLLWERTNQLPAEEEIRKRRWESIGHTLRKSSNCITRQAPTWNPEGKRKIGRPKNTLRRIIEADMKRMNNKWDELEKITQDRVE
;
A
#
# COMPACT_ATOMS: atom_id res chain seq x y z
N MET A 1 -5.04 1.82 -24.96
CA MET A 1 -5.74 1.76 -23.65
C MET A 1 -7.00 2.63 -23.69
N GLN A 2 -8.17 2.04 -23.55
CA GLN A 2 -9.49 2.67 -23.75
C GLN A 2 -9.88 3.74 -22.70
N LEU A 3 -9.10 3.88 -21.62
CA LEU A 3 -9.41 4.77 -20.49
C LEU A 3 -9.32 6.28 -20.82
N LYS A 4 -8.64 6.67 -21.91
CA LYS A 4 -8.55 8.08 -22.33
C LYS A 4 -9.93 8.71 -22.57
N LYS A 5 -10.87 7.94 -23.13
CA LYS A 5 -12.25 8.40 -23.36
C LYS A 5 -12.98 8.66 -22.03
N ILE A 6 -12.74 7.82 -21.02
CA ILE A 6 -13.33 7.95 -19.68
C ILE A 6 -12.78 9.19 -18.98
N TRP A 7 -11.46 9.40 -19.00
CA TRP A 7 -10.85 10.57 -18.36
C TRP A 7 -11.29 11.89 -18.99
N ASN A 8 -11.46 11.92 -20.32
CA ASN A 8 -11.86 13.12 -21.05
C ASN A 8 -13.37 13.38 -21.05
N SER A 9 -14.20 12.42 -20.64
CA SER A 9 -15.66 12.58 -20.65
C SER A 9 -16.12 13.65 -19.66
N LYS A 10 -16.91 14.62 -20.13
CA LYS A 10 -17.54 15.64 -19.28
C LYS A 10 -18.79 15.12 -18.56
N GLN A 11 -19.38 14.02 -19.04
CA GLN A 11 -20.60 13.42 -18.46
C GLN A 11 -20.33 12.72 -17.13
N LEU A 12 -19.10 12.26 -16.90
CA LEU A 12 -18.70 11.57 -15.68
C LEU A 12 -18.12 12.57 -14.69
N SER A 13 -18.65 12.59 -13.47
CA SER A 13 -18.08 13.37 -12.38
C SER A 13 -16.68 12.87 -12.02
N THR A 14 -15.86 13.77 -11.46
CA THR A 14 -14.52 13.47 -10.97
C THR A 14 -14.53 12.30 -9.98
N ASN A 15 -15.53 12.25 -9.09
CA ASN A 15 -15.66 11.20 -8.08
C ASN A 15 -15.87 9.80 -8.70
N ILE A 16 -16.70 9.70 -9.75
CA ILE A 16 -16.92 8.44 -10.46
C ILE A 16 -15.61 7.99 -11.14
N LYS A 17 -14.89 8.92 -11.77
CA LYS A 17 -13.60 8.63 -12.40
C LYS A 17 -12.55 8.15 -11.39
N VAL A 18 -12.46 8.79 -10.22
CA VAL A 18 -11.57 8.36 -9.13
C VAL A 18 -11.94 6.95 -8.65
N ARG A 19 -13.24 6.64 -8.52
CA ARG A 19 -13.70 5.30 -8.14
C ARG A 19 -13.29 4.25 -9.17
N ILE A 20 -13.48 4.53 -10.46
CA ILE A 20 -13.01 3.64 -11.55
C ILE A 20 -11.49 3.44 -11.47
N PHE A 21 -10.73 4.52 -11.28
CA PHE A 21 -9.28 4.44 -11.10
C PHE A 21 -8.90 3.51 -9.93
N ASN A 22 -9.58 3.64 -8.80
CA ASN A 22 -9.32 2.82 -7.62
C ASN A 22 -9.61 1.33 -7.87
N THR A 23 -10.72 1.01 -8.54
CA THR A 23 -11.13 -0.38 -8.77
C THR A 23 -10.34 -1.06 -9.88
N SER A 24 -9.91 -0.33 -10.93
CA SER A 24 -9.25 -0.93 -12.08
C SER A 24 -7.73 -0.75 -12.06
N ILE A 25 -7.24 0.48 -11.94
CA ILE A 25 -5.80 0.75 -12.05
C ILE A 25 -5.13 0.52 -10.70
N LYS A 26 -5.63 1.14 -9.63
CA LYS A 26 -4.99 1.08 -8.31
C LYS A 26 -4.98 -0.36 -7.78
N ALA A 27 -6.06 -1.11 -7.99
CA ALA A 27 -6.14 -2.53 -7.65
C ALA A 27 -5.07 -3.39 -8.36
N VAL A 28 -4.89 -3.20 -9.67
CA VAL A 28 -3.88 -3.96 -10.45
C VAL A 28 -2.47 -3.54 -10.06
N VAL A 29 -2.22 -2.23 -9.93
CA VAL A 29 -0.90 -1.71 -9.56
C VAL A 29 -0.48 -2.20 -8.18
N LEU A 30 -1.40 -2.22 -7.21
CA LEU A 30 -1.09 -2.60 -5.82
C LEU A 30 -1.40 -4.07 -5.53
N TYR A 31 -1.54 -4.90 -6.58
CA TYR A 31 -1.80 -6.32 -6.43
C TYR A 31 -0.62 -7.01 -5.71
N GLY A 32 -0.94 -7.70 -4.60
CA GLY A 32 0.04 -8.39 -3.77
C GLY A 32 1.02 -7.47 -3.03
N ALA A 33 0.72 -6.17 -2.95
CA ALA A 33 1.61 -5.19 -2.33
C ALA A 33 1.91 -5.46 -0.84
N GLU A 34 1.06 -6.24 -0.16
CA GLU A 34 1.32 -6.71 1.21
C GLU A 34 2.65 -7.48 1.34
N THR A 35 3.04 -8.23 0.31
CA THR A 35 4.22 -9.12 0.33
C THR A 35 5.45 -8.50 -0.32
N TRP A 36 5.31 -7.33 -0.94
CA TRP A 36 6.40 -6.71 -1.66
C TRP A 36 7.55 -6.31 -0.73
N ARG A 37 8.78 -6.52 -1.21
CA ARG A 37 9.96 -5.89 -0.63
C ARG A 37 9.97 -4.41 -1.02
N THR A 38 9.26 -3.59 -0.25
CA THR A 38 9.16 -2.15 -0.51
C THR A 38 10.48 -1.45 -0.22
N THR A 39 11.16 -1.02 -1.27
CA THR A 39 12.23 -0.02 -1.18
C THR A 39 11.64 1.38 -1.37
N THR A 40 12.31 2.39 -0.85
CA THR A 40 11.92 3.80 -1.06
C THR A 40 11.84 4.14 -2.55
N THR A 41 12.72 3.56 -3.37
CA THR A 41 12.69 3.73 -4.83
C THR A 41 11.45 3.12 -5.48
N ILE A 42 11.04 1.90 -5.08
CA ILE A 42 9.81 1.26 -5.60
C ILE A 42 8.60 2.09 -5.20
N ILE A 43 8.49 2.48 -3.93
CA ILE A 43 7.40 3.32 -3.43
C ILE A 43 7.32 4.63 -4.22
N LYS A 44 8.46 5.31 -4.42
CA LYS A 44 8.53 6.55 -5.23
C LYS A 44 8.05 6.34 -6.66
N LYS A 45 8.46 5.25 -7.32
CA LYS A 45 8.02 4.93 -8.70
C LYS A 45 6.51 4.70 -8.75
N VAL A 46 5.95 3.94 -7.82
CA VAL A 46 4.51 3.71 -7.71
C VAL A 46 3.76 5.00 -7.44
N GLN A 47 4.27 5.85 -6.55
CA GLN A 47 3.68 7.16 -6.25
C GLN A 47 3.67 8.08 -7.48
N VAL A 48 4.77 8.15 -8.23
CA VAL A 48 4.85 8.95 -9.47
C VAL A 48 3.84 8.44 -10.49
N PHE A 49 3.72 7.13 -10.67
CA PHE A 49 2.72 6.54 -11.55
C PHE A 49 1.30 6.90 -11.13
N ILE A 50 0.94 6.69 -9.86
CA ILE A 50 -0.40 7.02 -9.33
C ILE A 50 -0.70 8.51 -9.49
N ASN A 51 0.24 9.39 -9.12
CA ASN A 51 0.07 10.83 -9.26
C ASN A 51 -0.09 11.25 -10.73
N SER A 52 0.58 10.58 -11.66
CA SER A 52 0.43 10.84 -13.10
C SER A 52 -0.98 10.50 -13.60
N CYS A 53 -1.60 9.44 -13.06
CA CYS A 53 -2.98 9.09 -13.36
C CYS A 53 -3.97 10.05 -12.69
N LEU A 54 -3.75 10.39 -11.42
CA LEU A 54 -4.61 11.29 -10.66
C LEU A 54 -4.67 12.69 -11.27
N ARG A 55 -3.59 13.21 -11.86
CA ARG A 55 -3.59 14.50 -12.58
C ARG A 55 -4.44 14.50 -13.85
N LYS A 56 -4.57 13.35 -14.52
CA LYS A 56 -5.36 13.20 -15.75
C LYS A 56 -6.87 13.18 -15.48
N ILE A 57 -7.30 12.75 -14.28
CA ILE A 57 -8.72 12.63 -13.93
C ILE A 57 -9.45 13.99 -13.88
N PRO A 58 -8.95 15.01 -13.15
CA PRO A 58 -9.51 16.36 -13.14
C PRO A 58 -9.11 17.19 -14.37
N ASN A 59 -8.45 16.58 -15.36
CA ASN A 59 -8.05 17.25 -16.60
C ASN A 59 -7.15 18.48 -16.41
N ILE A 60 -6.25 18.43 -15.43
CA ILE A 60 -5.29 19.52 -15.16
C ILE A 60 -4.28 19.57 -16.31
N HIS A 61 -4.21 20.72 -16.97
CA HIS A 61 -3.26 20.99 -18.03
C HIS A 61 -2.33 22.12 -17.62
N TRP A 62 -1.17 22.17 -18.25
CA TRP A 62 -0.32 23.37 -18.18
C TRP A 62 -1.12 24.58 -18.68
N PRO A 63 -1.06 25.77 -18.04
CA PRO A 63 -0.11 26.21 -16.99
C PRO A 63 -0.55 25.94 -15.55
N ASP A 64 -1.66 25.26 -15.30
CA ASP A 64 -2.16 25.02 -13.95
C ASP A 64 -1.21 24.10 -13.14
N SER A 65 -0.54 24.67 -12.14
CA SER A 65 0.34 23.94 -11.23
C SER A 65 -0.38 23.62 -9.92
N ILE A 66 -0.49 22.33 -9.60
CA ILE A 66 -1.12 21.84 -8.37
C ILE A 66 -0.11 21.03 -7.57
N SER A 67 -0.02 21.33 -6.27
CA SER A 67 0.79 20.58 -5.31
C SER A 67 0.28 19.15 -5.14
N ASN A 68 1.16 18.21 -4.78
CA ASN A 68 0.75 16.82 -4.54
C ASN A 68 -0.26 16.71 -3.38
N SER A 69 -0.14 17.53 -2.34
CA SER A 69 -1.07 17.54 -1.20
C SER A 69 -2.48 17.92 -1.62
N LEU A 70 -2.63 19.01 -2.38
CA LEU A 70 -3.93 19.47 -2.87
C LEU A 70 -4.55 18.46 -3.85
N LEU A 71 -3.73 17.78 -4.65
CA LEU A 71 -4.20 16.70 -5.52
C LEU A 71 -4.82 15.55 -4.73
N TRP A 72 -4.17 15.14 -3.64
CA TRP A 72 -4.64 14.06 -2.76
C TRP A 72 -5.91 14.45 -2.01
N GLU A 73 -5.99 15.69 -1.52
CA GLU A 73 -7.18 16.24 -0.87
C GLU A 73 -8.38 16.26 -1.82
N ARG A 74 -8.20 16.82 -3.03
CA ARG A 74 -9.28 16.88 -4.04
C ARG A 74 -9.77 15.51 -4.51
N THR A 75 -8.90 14.50 -4.49
CA THR A 75 -9.25 13.14 -4.93
C THR A 75 -9.59 12.19 -3.78
N ASN A 76 -9.53 12.68 -2.54
CA ASN A 76 -9.68 11.90 -1.31
C ASN A 76 -8.81 10.62 -1.35
N GLN A 77 -7.55 10.76 -1.75
CA GLN A 77 -6.60 9.65 -1.91
C GLN A 77 -5.47 9.73 -0.90
N LEU A 78 -5.05 8.58 -0.39
CA LEU A 78 -3.85 8.45 0.43
C LEU A 78 -2.59 8.28 -0.42
N PRO A 79 -1.42 8.72 0.07
CA PRO A 79 -0.13 8.35 -0.48
C PRO A 79 0.01 6.83 -0.65
N ALA A 80 0.69 6.42 -1.71
CA ALA A 80 0.89 5.01 -2.05
C ALA A 80 1.56 4.23 -0.91
N GLU A 81 2.47 4.87 -0.19
CA GLU A 81 3.17 4.26 0.93
C GLU A 81 2.21 3.89 2.08
N GLU A 82 1.29 4.79 2.42
CA GLU A 82 0.30 4.57 3.48
C GLU A 82 -0.69 3.48 3.10
N GLU A 83 -1.14 3.50 1.85
CA GLU A 83 -2.02 2.47 1.30
C GLU A 83 -1.37 1.08 1.33
N ILE A 84 -0.11 0.96 0.91
CA ILE A 84 0.62 -0.32 0.95
C ILE A 84 0.80 -0.78 2.40
N ARG A 85 1.12 0.14 3.31
CA ARG A 85 1.26 -0.15 4.73
C ARG A 85 -0.06 -0.66 5.31
N LYS A 86 -1.18 -0.02 4.99
CA LYS A 86 -2.52 -0.44 5.43
C LYS A 86 -2.84 -1.87 4.97
N ARG A 87 -2.64 -2.19 3.68
CA ARG A 87 -2.86 -3.55 3.16
C ARG A 87 -1.97 -4.59 3.85
N ARG A 88 -0.70 -4.26 4.05
CA ARG A 88 0.25 -5.12 4.77
C ARG A 88 -0.23 -5.35 6.21
N TRP A 89 -0.71 -4.32 6.88
CA TRP A 89 -1.24 -4.40 8.23
C TRP A 89 -2.47 -5.29 8.33
N GLU A 90 -3.43 -5.13 7.41
CA GLU A 90 -4.62 -5.98 7.31
C GLU A 90 -4.25 -7.46 7.07
N SER A 91 -3.26 -7.72 6.20
CA SER A 91 -2.74 -9.06 5.90
C SER A 91 -2.06 -9.71 7.11
N ILE A 92 -1.26 -8.95 7.88
CA ILE A 92 -0.63 -9.43 9.12
C ILE A 92 -1.70 -9.75 10.16
N GLY A 93 -2.70 -8.87 10.32
CA GLY A 93 -3.80 -9.13 11.24
C GLY A 93 -4.55 -10.43 10.90
N HIS A 94 -4.82 -10.69 9.62
CA HIS A 94 -5.41 -11.97 9.19
C HIS A 94 -4.49 -13.16 9.50
N THR A 95 -3.19 -13.01 9.33
CA THR A 95 -2.20 -14.07 9.58
C THR A 95 -2.10 -14.43 11.07
N LEU A 96 -2.13 -13.43 11.94
CA LEU A 96 -2.01 -13.61 13.40
C LEU A 96 -3.30 -14.13 14.05
N ARG A 97 -4.46 -13.90 13.42
CA ARG A 97 -5.73 -14.51 13.86
C ARG A 97 -5.81 -16.02 13.62
N LYS A 98 -4.99 -16.59 12.75
CA LYS A 98 -4.95 -18.05 12.54
C LYS A 98 -4.45 -18.77 13.80
N SER A 99 -4.75 -20.05 13.96
CA SER A 99 -4.30 -20.85 15.11
C SER A 99 -2.77 -20.81 15.27
N SER A 100 -2.29 -20.90 16.52
CA SER A 100 -0.85 -20.92 16.85
C SER A 100 -0.07 -22.01 16.09
N ASN A 101 -0.72 -23.16 15.83
CA ASN A 101 -0.14 -24.28 15.10
C ASN A 101 -0.05 -24.05 13.58
N CYS A 102 -0.61 -22.96 13.05
CA CYS A 102 -0.60 -22.71 11.62
C CYS A 102 0.76 -22.16 11.17
N ILE A 103 1.38 -22.81 10.19
CA ILE A 103 2.70 -22.42 9.63
C ILE A 103 2.69 -20.95 9.18
N THR A 104 1.59 -20.47 8.61
CA THR A 104 1.48 -19.08 8.15
C THR A 104 1.59 -18.07 9.30
N ARG A 105 1.14 -18.41 10.52
CA ARG A 105 1.29 -17.57 11.71
C ARG A 105 2.72 -17.57 12.25
N GLN A 106 3.42 -18.71 12.15
CA GLN A 106 4.78 -18.86 12.66
C GLN A 106 5.83 -18.25 11.71
N ALA A 107 5.61 -18.33 10.39
CA ALA A 107 6.57 -17.93 9.37
C ALA A 107 7.09 -16.48 9.47
N PRO A 108 6.29 -15.45 9.80
CA PRO A 108 6.78 -14.08 9.96
C PRO A 108 7.76 -13.89 11.14
N THR A 109 7.61 -14.69 12.19
CA THR A 109 8.41 -14.62 13.42
C THR A 109 9.62 -15.55 13.36
N TRP A 110 9.55 -16.60 12.52
CA TRP A 110 10.61 -17.59 12.34
C TRP A 110 11.94 -16.96 11.91
N ASN A 111 13.00 -17.22 12.67
CA ASN A 111 14.37 -16.86 12.32
C ASN A 111 15.17 -18.13 12.02
N PRO A 112 15.42 -18.47 10.74
CA PRO A 112 16.12 -19.71 10.40
C PRO A 112 17.57 -19.65 10.86
N GLU A 113 18.07 -20.77 11.36
CA GLU A 113 19.48 -20.91 11.73
C GLU A 113 20.39 -20.78 10.51
N GLY A 114 21.54 -20.14 10.71
CA GLY A 114 22.58 -19.99 9.69
C GLY A 114 22.96 -18.55 9.35
N LYS A 115 24.10 -18.41 8.67
CA LYS A 115 24.65 -17.11 8.27
C LYS A 115 24.11 -16.68 6.91
N ARG A 116 23.70 -15.42 6.82
CA ARG A 116 23.32 -14.81 5.54
C ARG A 116 24.51 -14.79 4.57
N LYS A 117 24.33 -15.31 3.35
CA LYS A 117 25.34 -15.21 2.28
C LYS A 117 25.68 -13.75 1.97
N ILE A 118 26.96 -13.50 1.66
CA ILE A 118 27.45 -12.19 1.23
C ILE A 118 26.69 -11.77 -0.05
N GLY A 119 26.29 -10.50 -0.13
CA GLY A 119 25.52 -9.95 -1.25
C GLY A 119 23.99 -10.10 -1.15
N ARG A 120 23.45 -10.95 -0.25
CA ARG A 120 21.99 -11.07 -0.09
C ARG A 120 21.41 -9.78 0.55
N PRO A 121 20.36 -9.17 -0.04
CA PRO A 121 19.74 -7.97 0.51
C PRO A 121 19.32 -8.14 1.98
N LYS A 122 19.55 -7.10 2.78
CA LYS A 122 19.24 -7.07 4.22
C LYS A 122 17.74 -6.96 4.52
N ASN A 123 16.89 -6.78 3.52
CA ASN A 123 15.48 -6.41 3.67
C ASN A 123 14.61 -7.67 3.69
N THR A 124 14.31 -8.18 4.88
CA THR A 124 13.35 -9.27 5.12
C THR A 124 11.95 -8.70 5.34
N LEU A 125 10.92 -9.52 5.11
CA LEU A 125 9.53 -9.14 5.41
C LEU A 125 9.39 -8.70 6.87
N ARG A 126 9.96 -9.47 7.81
CA ARG A 126 10.02 -9.12 9.23
C ARG A 126 10.57 -7.71 9.50
N ARG A 127 11.67 -7.32 8.87
CA ARG A 127 12.25 -5.97 9.03
C ARG A 127 11.37 -4.85 8.49
N ILE A 128 10.64 -5.13 7.42
CA ILE A 128 9.68 -4.19 6.85
C ILE A 128 8.51 -4.00 7.82
N ILE A 129 8.00 -5.10 8.38
CA ILE A 129 6.93 -5.08 9.38
C ILE A 129 7.37 -4.33 10.64
N GLU A 130 8.57 -4.64 11.16
CA GLU A 130 9.16 -3.92 12.29
C GLU A 130 9.33 -2.42 12.02
N ALA A 131 9.68 -2.04 10.79
CA ALA A 131 9.79 -0.63 10.40
C ALA A 131 8.43 0.08 10.34
N ASP A 132 7.39 -0.61 9.84
CA ASP A 132 6.02 -0.08 9.84
C ASP A 132 5.47 0.07 11.26
N MET A 133 5.73 -0.92 12.13
CA MET A 133 5.35 -0.88 13.55
C MET A 133 5.98 0.30 14.29
N LYS A 134 7.29 0.52 14.09
CA LYS A 134 7.99 1.67 14.67
C LYS A 134 7.35 3.00 14.28
N ARG A 135 6.79 3.10 13.06
CA ARG A 135 6.10 4.31 12.60
C ARG A 135 4.69 4.45 13.18
N MET A 136 4.05 3.35 13.55
CA MET A 136 2.75 3.33 14.22
C MET A 136 2.86 3.39 15.75
N ASN A 137 4.09 3.46 16.29
CA ASN A 137 4.38 3.47 17.72
C ASN A 137 3.81 2.27 18.50
N ASN A 138 3.71 1.10 17.86
CA ASN A 138 3.14 -0.12 18.45
C ASN A 138 4.21 -1.21 18.64
N LYS A 139 4.07 -2.00 19.71
CA LYS A 139 4.90 -3.21 19.96
C LYS A 139 4.26 -4.47 19.38
N TRP A 140 5.05 -5.53 19.21
CA TRP A 140 4.55 -6.84 18.74
C TRP A 140 3.51 -7.46 19.69
N ASP A 141 3.67 -7.29 21.01
CA ASP A 141 2.74 -7.85 21.99
C ASP A 141 1.38 -7.12 21.99
N GLU A 142 1.40 -5.82 21.67
CA GLU A 142 0.18 -5.01 21.51
C GLU A 142 -0.53 -5.35 20.21
N LEU A 143 0.21 -5.68 19.15
CA LEU A 143 -0.33 -6.09 17.86
C LEU A 143 -1.19 -7.36 17.99
N GLU A 144 -0.71 -8.37 18.70
CA GLU A 144 -1.46 -9.60 18.89
C GLU A 144 -2.80 -9.35 19.59
N LYS A 145 -2.82 -8.45 20.57
CA LYS A 145 -4.06 -8.01 21.26
C LYS A 145 -4.99 -7.24 20.31
N ILE A 146 -4.48 -6.20 19.64
CA ILE A 146 -5.26 -5.36 18.70
C ILE A 146 -5.88 -6.18 17.56
N THR A 147 -5.19 -7.22 17.09
CA THR A 147 -5.67 -8.06 15.98
C THR A 147 -6.74 -9.07 16.39
N GLN A 148 -6.76 -9.47 17.67
CA GLN A 148 -7.75 -10.38 18.28
C GLN A 148 -9.01 -9.64 18.75
N ASP A 149 -8.88 -8.39 19.22
CA ASP A 149 -9.99 -7.59 19.75
C ASP A 149 -11.01 -7.10 18.69
N ARG A 150 -10.77 -7.34 17.40
CA ARG A 150 -11.81 -7.20 16.36
C ARG A 150 -12.72 -8.43 16.38
N VAL A 151 -13.61 -8.48 17.37
CA VAL A 151 -14.83 -9.30 17.30
C VAL A 151 -15.66 -8.74 16.14
N GLU A 152 -16.07 -9.61 15.21
CA GLU A 152 -16.99 -9.27 14.11
C GLU A 152 -18.34 -8.77 14.64
#